data_AF-A0A962FF67-F1
#
_entry.id   AF-A0A962FF67-F1
#
_cell.length_a   1.000
_cell.length_b   1.000
_cell.length_c   1.000
_cell.angle_alpha   90.00
_cell.angle_beta   90.00
_cell.angle_gamma   90.00
#
_symmetry.space_group_name_H-M   'P 1'
#
loop_
_entity.id
_entity.type
_entity.pdbx_description
1 polymer ?
#
loop_
_entity_poly.entity_id
_entity_poly.type
_entity_poly.pdbx_seq_one_letter_code
_entity_poly.pdbx_strand_id
1 'polypeptide(L)' 'MASYPVPPTQVSLEAALTALAAAGEETRLRILALIAQTELAVSELVAILGQSQPRVSRHL' A
#
# COMPACT_ATOMS: atom_id res chain seq x y z
N MET A 1 23.36 -17.29 -8.83
CA MET A 1 22.49 -17.55 -9.99
C MET A 1 21.15 -18.10 -9.47
N ALA A 2 20.22 -17.22 -9.11
CA ALA A 2 18.83 -17.59 -8.85
C ALA A 2 17.98 -16.76 -9.80
N SER A 3 17.41 -17.43 -10.81
CA SER A 3 16.50 -16.81 -11.77
C SER A 3 15.17 -16.59 -11.06
N TYR A 4 14.87 -15.34 -10.69
CA TYR A 4 13.50 -14.99 -10.33
C TYR A 4 12.70 -14.91 -11.64
N PRO A 5 11.62 -15.69 -11.81
CA PRO A 5 10.74 -15.49 -12.93
C PRO A 5 10.16 -14.08 -12.81
N VAL A 6 10.51 -13.20 -13.75
CA VAL A 6 9.82 -11.92 -13.92
C VAL A 6 8.39 -12.28 -14.33
N PRO A 7 7.36 -12.05 -13.50
CA PRO A 7 6.00 -12.34 -13.89
C PRO A 7 5.67 -11.49 -15.13
N PRO A 8 4.91 -12.02 -16.10
CA PRO A 8 4.45 -11.21 -17.22
C PRO A 8 3.60 -10.06 -16.68
N THR A 9 4.20 -8.87 -16.64
CA THR A 9 3.59 -7.67 -16.03
C THR A 9 2.71 -6.99 -17.08
N GLN A 10 1.69 -7.70 -17.58
CA GLN A 10 0.59 -7.05 -18.28
C GLN A 10 -0.55 -6.89 -17.28
N VAL A 11 -0.48 -5.80 -16.51
CA VAL A 11 -1.64 -5.33 -15.75
C VAL A 11 -2.60 -4.72 -16.76
N SER A 12 -3.86 -5.17 -16.78
CA SER A 12 -4.86 -4.53 -17.64
C SER A 12 -5.04 -3.07 -17.25
N LEU A 13 -5.38 -2.21 -18.22
CA LEU A 13 -5.64 -0.80 -17.92
C LEU A 13 -6.73 -0.66 -16.84
N GLU A 14 -7.77 -1.49 -16.89
CA GLU A 14 -8.83 -1.50 -15.88
C GLU A 14 -8.31 -1.84 -14.48
N ALA A 15 -7.44 -2.86 -14.36
CA ALA A 15 -6.84 -3.22 -13.08
C ALA A 15 -5.92 -2.11 -12.55
N ALA A 16 -5.15 -1.47 -13.42
CA ALA A 16 -4.30 -0.34 -13.07
C ALA A 16 -5.13 0.86 -12.59
N LEU A 17 -6.19 1.22 -13.31
CA LEU A 17 -7.10 2.30 -12.92
C LEU A 17 -7.80 2.00 -11.60
N THR A 18 -8.22 0.75 -11.38
CA THR A 18 -8.84 0.32 -10.11
C THR A 18 -7.85 0.45 -8.95
N ALA A 19 -6.60 0.00 -9.13
CA ALA A 19 -5.56 0.11 -8.11
C ALA A 19 -5.22 1.58 -7.80
N LEU A 20 -5.07 2.43 -8.83
CA LEU A 20 -4.81 3.86 -8.67
C LEU A 20 -5.96 4.58 -7.96
N ALA A 21 -7.21 4.24 -8.31
CA ALA A 21 -8.38 4.79 -7.64
C ALA A 21 -8.45 4.38 -6.16
N ALA A 22 -8.16 3.10 -5.84
CA ALA A 22 -8.09 2.63 -4.47
C ALA A 22 -6.95 3.30 -3.68
N ALA A 23 -5.78 3.45 -4.31
CA ALA A 23 -4.61 4.10 -3.75
C ALA A 23 -4.88 5.57 -3.44
N GLY A 24 -5.67 6.27 -4.25
CA GLY A 24 -5.99 7.70 -4.12
C GLY A 24 -6.79 8.11 -2.87
N GLU A 25 -7.20 7.17 -2.02
CA GLU A 25 -7.77 7.50 -0.71
C GLU A 25 -6.68 8.06 0.22
N GLU A 26 -6.98 9.14 0.95
CA GLU A 26 -5.98 9.91 1.71
C GLU A 26 -5.14 9.03 2.66
N THR A 27 -5.78 8.16 3.43
CA THR A 27 -5.10 7.29 4.41
C THR A 27 -4.23 6.26 3.69
N ARG A 28 -4.71 5.64 2.62
CA ARG A 28 -3.92 4.71 1.78
C ARG A 28 -2.73 5.39 1.12
N LEU A 29 -2.87 6.59 0.55
CA LEU A 29 -1.74 7.34 0.00
C LEU A 29 -0.66 7.59 1.06
N ARG A 30 -1.08 7.97 2.28
CA ARG A 30 -0.15 8.18 3.40
C ARG A 30 0.52 6.89 3.83
N ILE A 31 -0.20 5.79 3.92
CA ILE A 31 0.35 4.46 4.21
C ILE A 31 1.40 4.08 3.14
N LEU A 32 1.05 4.18 1.86
CA LEU A 32 1.93 3.88 0.73
C LEU A 32 3.23 4.71 0.77
N ALA A 33 3.11 6.01 1.06
CA ALA A 33 4.27 6.89 1.16
C ALA A 33 5.19 6.57 2.36
N LEU A 34 4.63 6.08 3.47
CA LEU A 34 5.40 5.64 4.64
C LEU A 34 6.13 4.32 4.36
N ILE A 35 5.42 3.31 3.85
CA ILE A 35 6.00 1.98 3.59
C ILE A 35 6.99 1.98 2.42
N ALA A 36 6.89 2.95 1.50
CA ALA A 36 7.86 3.12 0.41
C ALA A 36 9.26 3.52 0.92
N GLN A 37 9.35 4.06 2.14
CA GLN A 37 10.63 4.49 2.72
C GLN A 37 11.25 3.39 3.60
N THR A 38 10.42 2.63 4.33
CA THR A 38 10.86 1.56 5.22
C THR A 38 9.71 0.62 5.53
N GLU A 39 10.02 -0.61 5.91
CA GLU A 39 9.03 -1.50 6.51
C GLU A 39 8.57 -0.93 7.87
N LEU A 40 7.26 -1.00 8.12
CA LEU A 40 6.61 -0.51 9.34
C LEU A 40 5.58 -1.53 9.82
N ALA A 41 5.55 -1.78 11.12
CA ALA A 41 4.47 -2.51 11.76
C ALA A 41 3.17 -1.67 11.79
N VAL A 42 2.02 -2.35 11.86
CA VAL A 42 0.71 -1.67 11.92
C VAL A 42 0.60 -0.73 13.11
N SER A 43 1.19 -1.07 14.26
CA SER A 43 1.23 -0.19 15.45
C SER A 43 2.03 1.09 15.21
N GLU A 44 3.08 1.04 14.40
CA GLU A 44 3.87 2.22 14.04
C GLU A 44 3.09 3.12 13.07
N LEU A 45 2.37 2.54 12.10
CA LEU A 45 1.46 3.28 11.23
C LEU A 45 0.35 3.98 12.04
N VAL A 46 -0.24 3.28 13.01
CA VAL A 46 -1.24 3.85 13.95
C VAL A 46 -0.66 5.04 14.71
N ALA A 47 0.55 4.90 15.25
CA ALA A 47 1.22 5.97 15.99
C ALA A 47 1.56 7.18 15.09
N ILE A 48 2.11 6.94 13.90
CA ILE A 48 2.50 8.01 12.95
C ILE A 48 1.28 8.72 12.37
N LEU A 49 0.23 7.99 12.00
CA LEU A 49 -0.97 8.55 11.38
C LEU A 49 -1.93 9.17 12.40
N GLY A 50 -1.76 8.91 13.70
CA GLY A 50 -2.65 9.39 14.76
C GLY A 50 -4.08 8.84 14.64
N GLN A 51 -4.23 7.69 13.97
CA GLN A 51 -5.52 7.03 13.76
C GLN A 51 -5.61 5.76 14.61
N SER A 52 -6.82 5.30 14.94
CA SER A 52 -6.99 4.03 15.64
C SER A 52 -6.63 2.84 14.77
N GLN A 53 -6.17 1.75 15.38
CA GLN A 53 -5.83 0.51 14.68
C GLN A 53 -6.97 -0.05 13.80
N PRO A 54 -8.25 -0.08 14.21
CA PRO A 54 -9.34 -0.54 13.33
C PRO A 54 -9.52 0.34 12.09
N ARG A 55 -9.21 1.64 12.19
CA ARG A 55 -9.25 2.54 11.03
C ARG A 55 -8.10 2.18 10.10
N VAL A 56 -6.86 2.21 10.57
CA VAL A 56 -5.68 1.90 9.75
C VAL A 56 -5.77 0.51 9.10
N SER A 57 -6.15 -0.51 9.87
CA SER A 57 -6.28 -1.89 9.38
C SER A 57 -7.34 -2.07 8.29
N ARG A 58 -8.35 -1.19 8.19
CA ARG A 58 -9.35 -1.25 7.12
C ARG A 58 -8.80 -0.74 5.78
N HIS A 59 -7.73 0.06 5.82
CA HIS A 59 -7.09 0.65 4.65
C HIS A 59 -5.97 -0.21 4.07
N LEU A 60 -5.47 -1.19 4.85
CA LEU A 60 -4.56 -2.25 4.42
C LEU A 60 -5.34 -3.34 3.65
#